data_AF-A0A1X6N3R5-F1
#
_entry.id   AF-A0A1X6N3R5-F1
#
_cell.length_a   1.000
_cell.length_b   1.000
_cell.length_c   1.000
_cell.angle_alpha   90.00
_cell.angle_beta   90.00
_cell.angle_gamma   90.00
#
_symmetry.space_group_name_H-M   'P 1'
#
loop_
_entity.id
_entity.type
_entity.pdbx_description
1 polymer ?
#
loop_
_entity_poly.entity_id
_entity_poly.type
_entity_poly.pdbx_seq_one_letter_code
_entity_poly.pdbx_strand_id
1 'polypeptide(L)'
;MAFPVPFQLLIVLIGLLLTCGPSLALDRVACQAATPDPLTGCPSGTLLVGPDSSGASFSSVQSAILSIPNDTTPYTILILPGTYTEQLNVTRRGPLTLLGQTDVPTNQSSNSVAIAWAAVAGTGDNAYTSTLTVAPTLNASLTGAGPDGNPVPPGTPFGCTDFRAYNIDFVNDYAPYSDDPSLAISISYANSGFYYCGFYSYQDTIYIGKLGNAYIYSSTIAGQTDFLYGFGTLWVQSSLLSLRSCGGGITAWKGTNTTFENMYGVYIHDSAVLPENATVAEEQVGQCALGRPWNAQDRSLFAHTYLSAEIRASGYIPWEGADRINFNTTMAEYKTYGPGFNFTGRMDAGIEFNTTQGPLTEHPILTEEEYVTGGYSSLETVFQDEKGTFGCTSWIDRTPWL
;
A
#
# COMPACT_ATOMS: atom_id res chain seq x y z
N MET A 1 11.46 45.73 49.96
CA MET A 1 11.05 45.93 48.56
C MET A 1 12.29 45.98 47.69
N ALA A 2 12.59 44.87 47.01
CA ALA A 2 13.37 44.74 45.77
C ALA A 2 13.73 43.25 45.59
N PHE A 3 12.96 42.55 44.76
CA PHE A 3 13.35 41.31 44.05
C PHE A 3 13.92 41.71 42.67
N PRO A 4 14.42 40.82 41.79
CA PRO A 4 15.29 39.63 41.92
C PRO A 4 16.45 39.64 40.87
N VAL A 5 17.29 38.61 40.80
CA VAL A 5 17.96 38.20 39.55
C VAL A 5 17.94 36.66 39.47
N PRO A 6 17.30 36.03 38.46
CA PRO A 6 17.41 34.60 38.25
C PRO A 6 18.57 34.31 37.29
N PHE A 7 19.33 33.27 37.62
CA PHE A 7 20.38 32.67 36.79
C PHE A 7 19.70 31.89 35.66
N GLN A 8 19.81 32.35 34.40
CA GLN A 8 19.33 31.60 33.24
C GLN A 8 20.36 30.52 32.88
N LEU A 9 19.95 29.26 32.98
CA LEU A 9 20.68 28.11 32.45
C LEU A 9 20.42 28.05 30.93
N LEU A 10 21.44 28.35 30.12
CA LEU A 10 21.36 28.23 28.66
C LEU A 10 21.58 26.75 28.28
N ILE A 11 20.50 26.03 28.00
CA ILE A 11 20.58 24.70 27.38
C ILE A 11 20.87 24.92 25.89
N VAL A 12 22.12 24.63 25.49
CA VAL A 12 22.51 24.59 24.07
C VAL A 12 22.01 23.25 23.51
N LEU A 13 20.89 23.27 22.80
CA LEU A 13 20.46 22.17 21.94
C LEU A 13 21.43 22.11 20.75
N ILE A 14 22.39 21.19 20.78
CA ILE A 14 23.16 20.83 19.60
C ILE A 14 22.25 19.94 18.76
N GLY A 15 21.49 20.56 17.85
CA GLY A 15 20.83 19.85 16.77
C GLY A 15 21.90 19.23 15.89
N LEU A 16 21.98 17.90 15.88
CA LEU A 16 22.79 17.16 14.92
C LEU A 16 22.09 17.28 13.56
N LEU A 17 22.34 18.38 12.85
CA LEU A 17 22.03 18.49 11.42
C LEU A 17 22.93 17.48 10.70
N LEU A 18 22.41 16.28 10.49
CA LEU A 18 22.86 15.40 9.44
C LEU A 18 22.69 16.16 8.13
N THR A 19 23.77 16.81 7.69
CA THR A 19 23.87 17.33 6.33
C THR A 19 23.89 16.14 5.40
N CYS A 20 22.70 15.72 4.96
CA CYS A 20 22.54 14.90 3.78
C CYS A 20 23.16 15.73 2.64
N GLY A 21 24.33 15.32 2.15
CA GLY A 21 24.82 15.87 0.89
C GLY A 21 23.73 15.68 -0.17
N PRO A 22 23.60 16.57 -1.17
CA PRO A 22 22.59 16.43 -2.18
C PRO A 22 22.83 15.10 -2.90
N SER A 23 22.05 14.07 -2.54
CA SER A 23 21.77 12.97 -3.44
C SER A 23 21.14 13.66 -4.64
N LEU A 24 21.81 13.62 -5.80
CA LEU A 24 21.20 14.06 -7.04
C LEU A 24 19.89 13.29 -7.15
N ALA A 25 18.77 14.01 -7.00
CA ALA A 25 17.45 13.41 -7.16
C ALA A 25 17.43 12.73 -8.52
N LEU A 26 17.05 11.44 -8.53
CA LEU A 26 16.90 10.68 -9.76
C LEU A 26 15.99 11.46 -10.71
N ASP A 27 16.52 11.87 -11.86
CA ASP A 27 15.69 12.35 -12.97
C ASP A 27 15.02 11.14 -13.63
N ARG A 28 13.94 10.67 -12.97
CA ARG A 28 13.23 9.46 -13.39
C ARG A 28 12.65 9.63 -14.80
N VAL A 29 12.20 10.84 -15.14
CA VAL A 29 11.57 11.13 -16.44
C VAL A 29 12.59 10.94 -17.56
N ALA A 30 13.80 11.48 -17.39
CA ALA A 30 14.88 11.27 -18.34
C ALA A 30 15.27 9.79 -18.45
N CYS A 31 15.37 9.07 -17.32
CA CYS A 31 15.75 7.65 -17.30
C CYS A 31 14.67 6.71 -17.87
N GLN A 32 13.40 7.04 -17.70
CA GLN A 32 12.27 6.23 -18.19
C GLN A 32 11.99 6.45 -19.68
N ALA A 33 12.52 7.51 -20.30
CA ALA A 33 12.24 7.83 -21.70
C ALA A 33 12.77 6.77 -22.67
N ALA A 34 12.01 6.49 -23.73
CA ALA A 34 12.48 5.62 -24.80
C ALA A 34 13.53 6.34 -25.66
N THR A 35 14.77 5.86 -25.62
CA THR A 35 15.90 6.43 -26.38
C THR A 35 16.70 5.33 -27.10
N PRO A 36 17.52 5.66 -28.12
CA PRO A 36 18.34 4.68 -28.82
C PRO A 36 19.34 3.93 -27.93
N ASP A 37 19.84 4.59 -26.88
CA ASP A 37 20.59 3.96 -25.79
C ASP A 37 19.72 4.04 -24.52
N PRO A 38 19.05 2.94 -24.12
CA PRO A 38 18.03 2.98 -23.07
C PRO A 38 18.47 3.55 -21.73
N LEU A 39 19.76 3.54 -21.40
CA LEU A 39 20.28 4.07 -20.14
C LEU A 39 20.58 5.57 -20.20
N THR A 40 20.31 6.24 -21.31
CA THR A 40 20.41 7.69 -21.43
C THR A 40 19.53 8.37 -20.38
N GLY A 41 20.11 9.26 -19.57
CA GLY A 41 19.38 9.96 -18.49
C GLY A 41 19.29 9.17 -17.18
N CYS A 42 19.68 7.90 -17.16
CA CYS A 42 19.73 7.11 -15.93
C CYS A 42 20.97 7.39 -15.07
N PRO A 43 20.87 7.21 -13.74
CA PRO A 43 22.04 7.22 -12.87
C PRO A 43 23.09 6.19 -13.32
N SER A 44 24.36 6.52 -13.14
CA SER A 44 25.46 5.58 -13.40
C SER A 44 25.28 4.31 -12.57
N GLY A 45 25.46 3.15 -13.22
CA GLY A 45 25.27 1.83 -12.59
C GLY A 45 23.83 1.33 -12.59
N THR A 46 22.89 2.03 -13.27
CA THR A 46 21.54 1.51 -13.52
C THR A 46 21.60 0.19 -14.29
N LEU A 47 20.91 -0.83 -13.79
CA LEU A 47 20.81 -2.12 -14.46
C LEU A 47 19.69 -2.07 -15.49
N LEU A 48 19.94 -2.62 -16.68
CA LEU A 48 18.94 -2.70 -17.75
C LEU A 48 18.37 -4.12 -17.84
N VAL A 49 17.06 -4.23 -17.76
CA VAL A 49 16.29 -5.46 -17.98
C VAL A 49 15.49 -5.32 -19.26
N GLY A 50 15.49 -6.35 -20.11
CA GLY A 50 14.75 -6.35 -21.36
C GLY A 50 14.68 -7.73 -22.01
N PRO A 51 13.83 -7.94 -23.02
CA PRO A 51 13.81 -9.20 -23.76
C PRO A 51 15.19 -9.50 -24.37
N ASP A 52 15.53 -10.77 -24.59
CA ASP A 52 16.88 -11.18 -25.07
C ASP A 52 17.34 -10.41 -26.33
N SER A 53 16.42 -9.97 -27.18
CA SER A 53 16.69 -9.19 -28.39
C SER A 53 17.05 -7.71 -28.15
N SER A 54 16.91 -7.19 -26.93
CA SER A 54 17.11 -5.75 -26.63
C SER A 54 18.56 -5.36 -26.35
N GLY A 55 19.46 -6.34 -26.16
CA GLY A 55 20.83 -6.07 -25.70
C GLY A 55 20.94 -5.70 -24.22
N ALA A 56 19.86 -5.86 -23.44
CA ALA A 56 19.89 -5.71 -21.99
C ALA A 56 20.79 -6.75 -21.32
N SER A 57 21.37 -6.40 -20.16
CA SER A 57 22.24 -7.31 -19.40
C SER A 57 21.46 -8.42 -18.70
N PHE A 58 20.16 -8.24 -18.51
CA PHE A 58 19.26 -9.19 -17.87
C PHE A 58 17.98 -9.34 -18.67
N SER A 59 17.47 -10.56 -18.76
CA SER A 59 16.14 -10.85 -19.35
C SER A 59 15.05 -11.17 -18.34
N SER A 60 15.40 -11.12 -17.05
CA SER A 60 14.49 -11.27 -15.90
C SER A 60 14.76 -10.16 -14.91
N VAL A 61 13.71 -9.53 -14.38
CA VAL A 61 13.83 -8.52 -13.33
C VAL A 61 14.35 -9.15 -12.06
N GLN A 62 13.91 -10.37 -11.72
CA GLN A 62 14.42 -11.08 -10.55
C GLN A 62 15.92 -11.37 -10.65
N SER A 63 16.42 -11.72 -11.83
CA SER A 63 17.87 -11.93 -12.03
C SER A 63 18.69 -10.67 -11.82
N ALA A 64 18.16 -9.50 -12.22
CA ALA A 64 18.78 -8.20 -11.94
C ALA A 64 18.76 -7.88 -10.44
N ILE A 65 17.64 -8.13 -9.75
CA ILE A 65 17.54 -7.97 -8.29
C ILE A 65 18.59 -8.83 -7.56
N LEU A 66 18.74 -10.10 -7.95
CA LEU A 66 19.70 -11.02 -7.34
C LEU A 66 21.16 -10.66 -7.63
N SER A 67 21.43 -9.89 -8.68
CA SER A 67 22.79 -9.43 -9.01
C SER A 67 23.28 -8.32 -8.07
N ILE A 68 22.36 -7.64 -7.37
CA ILE A 68 22.66 -6.52 -6.51
C ILE A 68 23.10 -7.01 -5.11
N PRO A 69 24.21 -6.48 -4.55
CA PRO A 69 24.62 -6.79 -3.19
C PRO A 69 23.57 -6.45 -2.14
N ASN A 70 23.50 -7.28 -1.09
CA ASN A 70 22.72 -6.96 0.10
C ASN A 70 23.48 -6.00 1.02
N ASP A 71 23.58 -4.75 0.59
CA ASP A 71 24.15 -3.63 1.33
C ASP A 71 23.14 -2.47 1.44
N THR A 72 23.61 -1.29 1.85
CA THR A 72 22.78 -0.07 1.95
C THR A 72 22.92 0.84 0.73
N THR A 73 23.64 0.43 -0.31
CA THR A 73 23.86 1.23 -1.51
C THR A 73 22.56 1.32 -2.32
N PRO A 74 22.13 2.50 -2.79
CA PRO A 74 20.95 2.61 -3.66
C PRO A 74 21.23 1.98 -5.04
N TYR A 75 20.26 1.25 -5.58
CA TYR A 75 20.32 0.74 -6.96
C TYR A 75 19.05 1.10 -7.73
N THR A 76 19.21 1.31 -9.03
CA THR A 76 18.10 1.54 -9.96
C THR A 76 18.12 0.44 -11.02
N ILE A 77 16.94 -0.08 -11.36
CA ILE A 77 16.73 -1.02 -12.46
C ILE A 77 15.74 -0.38 -13.42
N LEU A 78 16.16 -0.18 -14.66
CA LEU A 78 15.28 0.20 -15.76
C LEU A 78 14.80 -1.06 -16.48
N ILE A 79 13.49 -1.19 -16.66
CA ILE A 79 12.83 -2.33 -17.27
C ILE A 79 12.21 -1.89 -18.59
N LEU A 80 12.65 -2.50 -19.69
CA LEU A 80 12.13 -2.24 -21.02
C LEU A 80 10.71 -2.82 -21.22
N PRO A 81 9.92 -2.29 -22.16
CA PRO A 81 8.56 -2.73 -22.43
C PRO A 81 8.47 -4.23 -22.66
N GLY A 82 7.47 -4.85 -22.06
CA GLY A 82 7.26 -6.29 -22.13
C GLY A 82 6.45 -6.84 -20.96
N THR A 83 6.05 -8.09 -21.10
CA THR A 83 5.44 -8.88 -20.04
C THR A 83 6.45 -9.90 -19.54
N TYR A 84 6.77 -9.83 -18.26
CA TYR A 84 7.74 -10.70 -17.59
C TYR A 84 6.96 -11.67 -16.69
N THR A 85 6.91 -12.95 -17.07
CA THR A 85 6.22 -13.98 -16.28
C THR A 85 7.15 -14.53 -15.21
N GLU A 86 7.13 -13.91 -14.03
CA GLU A 86 8.00 -14.25 -12.91
C GLU A 86 7.45 -13.72 -11.58
N GLN A 87 8.00 -14.23 -10.48
CA GLN A 87 7.81 -13.63 -9.15
C GLN A 87 9.08 -12.87 -8.76
N LEU A 88 8.89 -11.68 -8.18
CA LEU A 88 9.96 -10.83 -7.67
C LEU A 88 10.06 -10.94 -6.16
N ASN A 89 11.28 -11.07 -5.65
CA ASN A 89 11.57 -11.11 -4.22
C ASN A 89 12.73 -10.18 -3.88
N VAL A 90 12.42 -9.13 -3.14
CA VAL A 90 13.34 -8.10 -2.66
C VAL A 90 13.61 -8.31 -1.17
N THR A 91 14.73 -8.97 -0.87
CA THR A 91 15.17 -9.26 0.51
C THR A 91 16.24 -8.32 1.04
N ARG A 92 16.78 -7.46 0.18
CA ARG A 92 17.86 -6.53 0.55
C ARG A 92 17.35 -5.37 1.40
N ARG A 93 18.24 -4.82 2.24
CA ARG A 93 17.92 -3.68 3.12
C ARG A 93 18.03 -2.32 2.43
N GLY A 94 19.04 -2.15 1.57
CA GLY A 94 19.30 -0.88 0.90
C GLY A 94 18.21 -0.45 -0.08
N PRO A 95 18.15 0.84 -0.43
CA PRO A 95 17.16 1.36 -1.37
C PRO A 95 17.23 0.67 -2.74
N LEU A 96 16.06 0.41 -3.32
CA LEU A 96 15.92 -0.18 -4.65
C LEU A 96 14.79 0.51 -5.41
N THR A 97 15.10 1.06 -6.58
CA THR A 97 14.13 1.68 -7.47
C THR A 97 13.96 0.84 -8.73
N LEU A 98 12.73 0.42 -9.02
CA LEU A 98 12.34 -0.19 -10.29
C LEU A 98 11.63 0.87 -11.15
N LEU A 99 12.07 1.02 -12.39
CA LEU A 99 11.50 1.96 -13.36
C LEU A 99 11.00 1.18 -14.57
N GLY A 100 9.71 1.25 -14.86
CA GLY A 100 9.18 0.85 -16.16
C GLY A 100 9.48 1.92 -17.19
N GLN A 101 10.06 1.56 -18.34
CA GLN A 101 10.26 2.48 -19.45
C GLN A 101 8.90 2.99 -19.96
N THR A 102 8.79 4.31 -20.15
CA THR A 102 7.58 4.97 -20.63
C THR A 102 7.90 6.39 -21.11
N ASP A 103 7.19 6.85 -22.15
CA ASP A 103 7.22 8.25 -22.61
C ASP A 103 6.15 9.12 -21.94
N VAL A 104 5.29 8.52 -21.10
CA VAL A 104 4.18 9.18 -20.40
C VAL A 104 4.21 8.84 -18.90
N PRO A 105 5.23 9.30 -18.17
CA PRO A 105 5.57 8.85 -16.82
C PRO A 105 4.56 9.24 -15.72
N THR A 106 3.50 9.98 -16.07
CA THR A 106 2.40 10.36 -15.16
C THR A 106 1.07 9.73 -15.55
N ASN A 107 1.06 8.81 -16.51
CA ASN A 107 -0.15 8.12 -16.97
C ASN A 107 -0.03 6.60 -16.79
N GLN A 108 -0.58 6.10 -15.68
CA GLN A 108 -0.60 4.67 -15.35
C GLN A 108 -1.23 3.80 -16.45
N SER A 109 -2.30 4.28 -17.11
CA SER A 109 -3.00 3.51 -18.15
C SER A 109 -2.16 3.23 -19.41
N SER A 110 -1.00 3.88 -19.53
CA SER A 110 -0.06 3.73 -20.63
C SER A 110 1.21 2.97 -20.24
N ASN A 111 1.22 2.33 -19.07
CA ASN A 111 2.32 1.45 -18.67
C ASN A 111 2.51 0.35 -19.73
N SER A 112 3.76 0.13 -20.13
CA SER A 112 4.13 -0.90 -21.11
C SER A 112 4.96 -2.03 -20.52
N VAL A 113 5.17 -2.01 -19.21
CA VAL A 113 5.89 -3.03 -18.44
C VAL A 113 4.91 -3.70 -17.50
N ALA A 114 4.75 -5.01 -17.65
CA ALA A 114 3.96 -5.83 -16.74
C ALA A 114 4.80 -6.97 -16.18
N ILE A 115 4.77 -7.15 -14.87
CA ILE A 115 5.26 -8.34 -14.18
C ILE A 115 4.03 -9.17 -13.86
N ALA A 116 3.99 -10.40 -14.38
CA ALA A 116 2.80 -11.23 -14.33
C ALA A 116 3.10 -12.57 -13.69
N TRP A 117 2.17 -13.01 -12.84
CA TRP A 117 2.11 -14.35 -12.31
C TRP A 117 0.67 -14.87 -12.36
N ALA A 118 0.49 -16.15 -12.04
CA ALA A 118 -0.82 -16.78 -12.00
C ALA A 118 -0.78 -17.89 -10.94
N ALA A 119 -1.11 -17.55 -9.70
CA ALA A 119 -1.12 -18.49 -8.59
C ALA A 119 -2.13 -18.11 -7.52
N VAL A 120 -2.77 -19.11 -6.95
CA VAL A 120 -3.61 -19.03 -5.75
C VAL A 120 -3.00 -19.79 -4.58
N ALA A 121 -3.42 -19.49 -3.36
CA ALA A 121 -2.85 -20.07 -2.15
C ALA A 121 -3.19 -21.57 -2.04
N GLY A 122 -4.44 -21.94 -2.32
CA GLY A 122 -4.92 -23.32 -2.21
C GLY A 122 -4.74 -23.85 -0.79
N THR A 123 -3.85 -24.83 -0.59
CA THR A 123 -3.50 -25.33 0.76
C THR A 123 -2.29 -24.64 1.39
N GLY A 124 -1.61 -23.77 0.64
CA GLY A 124 -0.44 -23.00 1.06
C GLY A 124 -0.82 -21.66 1.71
N ASP A 125 0.21 -20.91 2.12
CA ASP A 125 0.04 -19.53 2.58
C ASP A 125 -0.03 -18.56 1.40
N ASN A 126 -0.84 -17.51 1.52
CA ASN A 126 -0.97 -16.43 0.54
C ASN A 126 0.39 -15.87 0.07
N ALA A 127 1.40 -15.85 0.92
CA ALA A 127 2.73 -15.33 0.62
C ALA A 127 3.42 -16.00 -0.58
N TYR A 128 3.07 -17.24 -0.91
CA TYR A 128 3.65 -17.96 -2.06
C TYR A 128 3.05 -17.52 -3.41
N THR A 129 1.95 -16.79 -3.40
CA THR A 129 1.25 -16.37 -4.62
C THR A 129 1.76 -15.05 -5.18
N SER A 130 2.39 -14.22 -4.34
CA SER A 130 2.66 -12.82 -4.67
C SER A 130 3.52 -12.65 -5.91
N THR A 131 3.14 -11.73 -6.80
CA THR A 131 3.97 -11.35 -7.96
C THR A 131 5.18 -10.53 -7.53
N LEU A 132 5.04 -9.62 -6.56
CA LEU A 132 6.16 -8.93 -5.93
C LEU A 132 6.10 -9.09 -4.41
N THR A 133 7.20 -9.54 -3.83
CA THR A 133 7.41 -9.57 -2.37
C THR A 133 8.54 -8.63 -1.99
N VAL A 134 8.28 -7.70 -1.08
CA VAL A 134 9.31 -6.86 -0.44
C VAL A 134 9.32 -7.19 1.04
N ALA A 135 10.26 -8.04 1.44
CA ALA A 135 10.38 -8.51 2.81
C ALA A 135 11.79 -9.07 3.08
N PRO A 136 12.33 -8.94 4.30
CA PRO A 136 13.67 -9.41 4.64
C PRO A 136 13.80 -10.94 4.55
N THR A 137 12.71 -11.68 4.75
CA THR A 137 12.66 -13.14 4.71
C THR A 137 11.25 -13.61 4.32
N LEU A 138 11.14 -14.83 3.80
CA LEU A 138 9.84 -15.46 3.54
C LEU A 138 8.96 -15.54 4.80
N ASN A 139 9.54 -15.86 5.96
CA ASN A 139 8.80 -15.96 7.23
C ASN A 139 8.15 -14.64 7.65
N ALA A 140 8.72 -13.50 7.26
CA ALA A 140 8.14 -12.19 7.49
C ALA A 140 6.94 -11.91 6.56
N SER A 141 6.90 -12.56 5.39
CA SER A 141 5.82 -12.43 4.40
C SER A 141 4.62 -13.33 4.70
N LEU A 142 4.80 -14.42 5.45
CA LEU A 142 3.72 -15.35 5.75
C LEU A 142 2.53 -14.64 6.41
N THR A 143 1.34 -14.88 5.86
CA THR A 143 0.08 -14.29 6.33
C THR A 143 -0.42 -15.01 7.58
N GLY A 144 -0.41 -16.34 7.52
CA GLY A 144 -0.96 -17.24 8.53
C GLY A 144 -2.48 -17.13 8.69
N ALA A 145 -3.01 -17.86 9.68
CA ALA A 145 -4.43 -17.93 9.95
C ALA A 145 -4.80 -17.35 11.32
N GLY A 146 -6.11 -17.27 11.61
CA GLY A 146 -6.62 -16.84 12.91
C GLY A 146 -6.38 -15.36 13.21
N PRO A 147 -6.55 -14.91 14.46
CA PRO A 147 -6.46 -13.49 14.83
C PRO A 147 -5.04 -12.91 14.83
N ASP A 148 -4.01 -13.74 15.05
CA ASP A 148 -2.62 -13.27 15.21
C ASP A 148 -1.80 -13.35 13.91
N GLY A 149 -2.27 -14.15 12.94
CA GLY A 149 -1.50 -14.48 11.73
C GLY A 149 -0.27 -15.31 12.03
N ASN A 150 0.64 -15.38 11.06
CA ASN A 150 1.87 -16.15 11.23
C ASN A 150 2.83 -15.44 12.21
N PRO A 151 3.36 -16.13 13.25
CA PRO A 151 4.36 -15.54 14.12
C PRO A 151 5.66 -15.28 13.35
N VAL A 152 6.23 -14.10 13.54
CA VAL A 152 7.52 -13.73 12.94
C VAL A 152 8.63 -13.98 13.96
N PRO A 153 9.73 -14.67 13.59
CA PRO A 153 10.81 -14.97 14.52
C PRO A 153 11.35 -13.70 15.22
N PRO A 154 11.58 -13.74 16.56
CA PRO A 154 12.25 -12.65 17.25
C PRO A 154 13.60 -12.31 16.63
N GLY A 155 13.89 -11.02 16.48
CA GLY A 155 15.13 -10.54 15.86
C GLY A 155 15.14 -10.53 14.33
N THR A 156 14.00 -10.82 13.67
CA THR A 156 13.85 -10.60 12.22
C THR A 156 14.20 -9.13 11.89
N PRO A 157 15.17 -8.88 11.00
CA PRO A 157 15.59 -7.51 10.70
C PRO A 157 14.50 -6.77 9.91
N PHE A 158 14.52 -5.44 9.94
CA PHE A 158 13.78 -4.66 8.96
C PHE A 158 14.47 -4.79 7.58
N GLY A 159 13.68 -5.07 6.56
CA GLY A 159 14.07 -5.25 5.15
C GLY A 159 14.30 -3.92 4.44
N CYS A 160 13.86 -3.83 3.19
CA CYS A 160 14.12 -2.66 2.35
C CYS A 160 13.55 -1.39 2.97
N THR A 161 14.41 -0.41 3.25
CA THR A 161 14.02 0.84 3.92
C THR A 161 13.45 1.89 2.98
N ASP A 162 13.60 1.69 1.67
CA ASP A 162 13.13 2.58 0.60
C ASP A 162 13.06 1.79 -0.72
N PHE A 163 12.04 0.96 -0.88
CA PHE A 163 11.71 0.34 -2.16
C PHE A 163 10.80 1.28 -2.94
N ARG A 164 11.06 1.46 -4.25
CA ARG A 164 10.20 2.24 -5.13
C ARG A 164 9.95 1.52 -6.44
N ALA A 165 8.71 1.60 -6.94
CA ALA A 165 8.35 1.19 -8.29
C ALA A 165 7.58 2.30 -9.01
N TYR A 166 7.92 2.53 -10.27
CA TYR A 166 7.28 3.53 -11.13
C TYR A 166 6.84 2.90 -12.45
N ASN A 167 5.60 3.14 -12.87
CA ASN A 167 5.09 2.78 -14.20
C ASN A 167 5.20 1.28 -14.55
N ILE A 168 4.92 0.42 -13.57
CA ILE A 168 4.94 -1.04 -13.72
C ILE A 168 3.60 -1.59 -13.27
N ASP A 169 3.05 -2.53 -14.04
CA ASP A 169 1.86 -3.27 -13.68
C ASP A 169 2.25 -4.62 -13.04
N PHE A 170 1.75 -4.88 -11.83
CA PHE A 170 1.91 -6.15 -11.11
C PHE A 170 0.59 -6.93 -11.21
N VAL A 171 0.63 -8.09 -11.87
CA VAL A 171 -0.56 -8.86 -12.23
C VAL A 171 -0.47 -10.25 -11.61
N ASN A 172 -1.48 -10.65 -10.83
CA ASN A 172 -1.72 -12.04 -10.47
C ASN A 172 -3.15 -12.45 -10.84
N ASP A 173 -3.36 -12.74 -12.11
CA ASP A 173 -4.64 -13.17 -12.67
C ASP A 173 -4.62 -14.70 -12.89
N TYR A 174 -4.85 -15.45 -11.80
CA TYR A 174 -4.96 -16.91 -11.87
C TYR A 174 -6.20 -17.38 -12.65
N ALA A 175 -7.34 -16.72 -12.43
CA ALA A 175 -8.62 -16.99 -13.09
C ALA A 175 -9.37 -15.67 -13.29
N PRO A 176 -10.34 -15.58 -14.24
CA PRO A 176 -11.11 -14.37 -14.49
C PRO A 176 -12.24 -14.14 -13.44
N TYR A 177 -12.03 -14.60 -12.21
CA TYR A 177 -12.93 -14.48 -11.07
C TYR A 177 -12.16 -14.76 -9.75
N SER A 178 -12.74 -14.36 -8.61
CA SER A 178 -12.24 -14.72 -7.27
C SER A 178 -12.36 -16.23 -7.03
N ASP A 179 -11.25 -16.95 -7.13
CA ASP A 179 -11.17 -18.40 -6.87
C ASP A 179 -10.65 -18.69 -5.45
N ASP A 180 -9.55 -18.04 -5.07
CA ASP A 180 -8.82 -18.21 -3.79
C ASP A 180 -7.79 -17.05 -3.69
N PRO A 181 -7.21 -16.72 -2.52
CA PRO A 181 -6.22 -15.65 -2.39
C PRO A 181 -5.08 -15.67 -3.43
N SER A 182 -4.85 -14.53 -4.07
CA SER A 182 -3.93 -14.36 -5.20
C SER A 182 -3.28 -12.97 -5.15
N LEU A 183 -2.07 -12.85 -4.63
CA LEU A 183 -1.47 -11.54 -4.35
C LEU A 183 -0.80 -10.95 -5.61
N ALA A 184 -1.07 -9.68 -5.90
CA ALA A 184 -0.22 -8.89 -6.79
C ALA A 184 1.04 -8.45 -6.05
N ILE A 185 0.89 -7.92 -4.82
CA ILE A 185 2.03 -7.52 -3.98
C ILE A 185 1.89 -7.95 -2.52
N SER A 186 3.04 -8.17 -1.88
CA SER A 186 3.20 -8.49 -0.45
C SER A 186 4.34 -7.67 0.15
N ILE A 187 4.03 -6.79 1.11
CA ILE A 187 5.01 -5.91 1.76
C ILE A 187 5.04 -6.19 3.26
N SER A 188 6.19 -6.61 3.79
CA SER A 188 6.36 -6.92 5.23
C SER A 188 7.72 -6.45 5.72
N TYR A 189 7.79 -5.85 6.91
CA TYR A 189 9.06 -5.34 7.48
C TYR A 189 9.83 -4.47 6.49
N ALA A 190 9.13 -3.63 5.73
CA ALA A 190 9.72 -2.85 4.65
C ALA A 190 8.92 -1.57 4.40
N ASN A 191 9.58 -0.59 3.80
CA ASN A 191 8.95 0.63 3.30
C ASN A 191 8.91 0.59 1.78
N SER A 192 7.74 0.80 1.18
CA SER A 192 7.54 0.63 -0.27
C SER A 192 6.65 1.71 -0.87
N GLY A 193 7.18 2.48 -1.81
CA GLY A 193 6.45 3.48 -2.60
C GLY A 193 6.11 2.97 -3.99
N PHE A 194 4.89 3.20 -4.45
CA PHE A 194 4.44 2.83 -5.79
C PHE A 194 3.78 4.02 -6.47
N TYR A 195 4.21 4.34 -7.69
CA TYR A 195 3.81 5.55 -8.39
C TYR A 195 3.41 5.23 -9.83
N TYR A 196 2.16 5.52 -10.18
CA TYR A 196 1.60 5.18 -11.49
C TYR A 196 1.73 3.70 -11.83
N CYS A 197 1.52 2.82 -10.85
CA CYS A 197 1.56 1.38 -11.03
C CYS A 197 0.16 0.79 -11.20
N GLY A 198 0.07 -0.38 -11.81
CA GLY A 198 -1.13 -1.21 -11.81
C GLY A 198 -1.00 -2.38 -10.85
N PHE A 199 -2.08 -2.77 -10.20
CA PHE A 199 -2.17 -3.95 -9.35
C PHE A 199 -3.45 -4.70 -9.70
N TYR A 200 -3.33 -5.92 -10.21
CA TYR A 200 -4.49 -6.65 -10.75
C TYR A 200 -4.53 -8.06 -10.18
N SER A 201 -5.63 -8.39 -9.51
CA SER A 201 -6.01 -9.74 -9.09
C SER A 201 -7.52 -9.74 -8.78
N TYR A 202 -8.03 -10.72 -8.03
CA TYR A 202 -9.42 -10.79 -7.59
C TYR A 202 -9.55 -10.87 -6.07
N GLN A 203 -8.98 -11.89 -5.43
CA GLN A 203 -8.98 -12.00 -3.97
C GLN A 203 -7.60 -11.66 -3.42
N ASP A 204 -7.55 -10.86 -2.36
CA ASP A 204 -6.33 -10.58 -1.59
C ASP A 204 -5.21 -9.90 -2.45
N THR A 205 -5.57 -8.95 -3.33
CA THR A 205 -4.64 -8.33 -4.30
C THR A 205 -3.41 -7.68 -3.67
N ILE A 206 -3.58 -6.90 -2.59
CA ILE A 206 -2.49 -6.20 -1.90
C ILE A 206 -2.46 -6.63 -0.44
N TYR A 207 -1.35 -7.25 -0.05
CA TYR A 207 -1.07 -7.61 1.34
C TYR A 207 -0.02 -6.69 1.95
N ILE A 208 -0.37 -6.01 3.04
CA ILE A 208 0.62 -5.32 3.89
C ILE A 208 0.77 -6.09 5.20
N GLY A 209 1.84 -6.88 5.32
CA GLY A 209 2.14 -7.66 6.51
C GLY A 209 2.66 -6.84 7.69
N LYS A 210 3.12 -7.56 8.72
CA LYS A 210 3.61 -6.97 9.97
C LYS A 210 4.79 -6.01 9.71
N LEU A 211 4.76 -4.85 10.36
CA LEU A 211 5.74 -3.76 10.16
C LEU A 211 5.93 -3.35 8.68
N GLY A 212 4.99 -3.69 7.79
CA GLY A 212 4.99 -3.23 6.41
C GLY A 212 4.41 -1.82 6.29
N ASN A 213 5.07 -0.97 5.52
CA ASN A 213 4.59 0.37 5.17
C ASN A 213 4.54 0.49 3.65
N ALA A 214 3.38 0.85 3.10
CA ALA A 214 3.23 1.09 1.68
C ALA A 214 2.50 2.40 1.37
N TYR A 215 3.04 3.17 0.43
CA TYR A 215 2.42 4.37 -0.13
C TYR A 215 2.19 4.16 -1.63
N ILE A 216 0.94 4.28 -2.07
CA ILE A 216 0.52 4.09 -3.46
C ILE A 216 -0.08 5.39 -3.98
N TYR A 217 0.46 5.91 -5.08
CA TYR A 217 0.06 7.18 -5.66
C TYR A 217 -0.31 7.03 -7.14
N SER A 218 -1.42 7.66 -7.54
CA SER A 218 -1.89 7.77 -8.92
C SER A 218 -1.85 6.44 -9.69
N SER A 219 -2.29 5.38 -9.02
CA SER A 219 -2.20 3.99 -9.47
C SER A 219 -3.60 3.40 -9.69
N THR A 220 -3.67 2.25 -10.36
CA THR A 220 -4.90 1.46 -10.46
C THR A 220 -4.76 0.19 -9.63
N ILE A 221 -5.72 -0.07 -8.75
CA ILE A 221 -5.80 -1.27 -7.93
C ILE A 221 -7.12 -1.98 -8.27
N ALA A 222 -7.05 -3.13 -8.91
CA ALA A 222 -8.21 -3.91 -9.33
C ALA A 222 -8.36 -5.18 -8.49
N GLY A 223 -9.56 -5.40 -7.96
CA GLY A 223 -9.88 -6.57 -7.15
C GLY A 223 -11.38 -6.78 -6.96
N GLN A 224 -11.71 -7.86 -6.25
CA GLN A 224 -13.08 -8.28 -5.94
C GLN A 224 -13.25 -8.49 -4.42
N THR A 225 -12.48 -9.42 -3.83
CA THR A 225 -12.64 -9.87 -2.45
C THR A 225 -11.46 -9.45 -1.59
N ASP A 226 -11.71 -8.64 -0.56
CA ASP A 226 -10.74 -8.25 0.46
C ASP A 226 -9.41 -7.75 -0.16
N PHE A 227 -9.49 -7.06 -1.29
CA PHE A 227 -8.33 -6.86 -2.16
C PHE A 227 -7.29 -5.90 -1.59
N LEU A 228 -7.62 -5.16 -0.53
CA LEU A 228 -6.68 -4.50 0.36
C LEU A 228 -6.76 -5.13 1.75
N TYR A 229 -5.77 -5.93 2.14
CA TYR A 229 -5.79 -6.63 3.42
C TYR A 229 -4.43 -6.63 4.10
N GLY A 230 -4.41 -6.79 5.43
CA GLY A 230 -3.14 -6.83 6.14
C GLY A 230 -3.15 -6.46 7.61
N PHE A 231 -1.93 -6.17 8.08
CA PHE A 231 -1.55 -5.85 9.43
C PHE A 231 -0.91 -4.48 9.55
N GLY A 232 -0.08 -4.06 8.59
CA GLY A 232 0.77 -2.86 8.67
C GLY A 232 0.04 -1.56 8.31
N THR A 233 0.71 -0.66 7.59
CA THR A 233 0.15 0.62 7.15
C THR A 233 0.14 0.71 5.63
N LEU A 234 -1.04 0.92 5.04
CA LEU A 234 -1.23 1.23 3.63
C LEU A 234 -1.83 2.63 3.49
N TRP A 235 -1.20 3.48 2.68
CA TRP A 235 -1.80 4.73 2.23
C TRP A 235 -1.96 4.73 0.72
N VAL A 236 -3.19 4.90 0.24
CA VAL A 236 -3.54 4.98 -1.18
C VAL A 236 -4.00 6.41 -1.45
N GLN A 237 -3.36 7.09 -2.41
CA GLN A 237 -3.68 8.48 -2.74
C GLN A 237 -3.90 8.67 -4.23
N SER A 238 -4.91 9.47 -4.59
CA SER A 238 -5.17 9.88 -5.98
C SER A 238 -5.28 8.70 -6.95
N SER A 239 -5.78 7.57 -6.47
CA SER A 239 -5.74 6.29 -7.18
C SER A 239 -7.14 5.79 -7.52
N LEU A 240 -7.20 4.88 -8.49
CA LEU A 240 -8.42 4.18 -8.86
C LEU A 240 -8.47 2.82 -8.14
N LEU A 241 -9.51 2.61 -7.35
CA LEU A 241 -9.91 1.30 -6.85
C LEU A 241 -10.98 0.73 -7.81
N SER A 242 -10.57 -0.21 -8.65
CA SER A 242 -11.38 -0.81 -9.71
C SER A 242 -12.07 -2.09 -9.22
N LEU A 243 -13.39 -2.07 -9.13
CA LEU A 243 -14.21 -3.20 -8.68
C LEU A 243 -14.37 -4.19 -9.85
N ARG A 244 -13.73 -5.35 -9.78
CA ARG A 244 -13.90 -6.43 -10.77
C ARG A 244 -15.19 -7.23 -10.55
N SER A 245 -15.69 -7.23 -9.30
CA SER A 245 -17.00 -7.72 -8.87
C SER A 245 -17.15 -7.35 -7.37
N CYS A 246 -18.25 -7.76 -6.73
CA CYS A 246 -18.42 -7.62 -5.28
C CYS A 246 -18.25 -8.98 -4.59
N GLY A 247 -17.38 -9.03 -3.58
CA GLY A 247 -17.23 -10.16 -2.67
C GLY A 247 -16.53 -9.68 -1.41
N GLY A 248 -16.98 -10.06 -0.21
CA GLY A 248 -16.38 -9.52 1.01
C GLY A 248 -16.41 -7.98 1.08
N GLY A 249 -15.26 -7.33 1.29
CA GLY A 249 -15.11 -5.88 1.19
C GLY A 249 -13.92 -5.45 0.33
N ILE A 250 -13.82 -4.14 0.02
CA ILE A 250 -12.60 -3.56 -0.57
C ILE A 250 -11.44 -3.70 0.43
N THR A 251 -11.69 -3.37 1.70
CA THR A 251 -10.69 -3.47 2.77
C THR A 251 -11.01 -4.59 3.75
N ALA A 252 -9.99 -5.33 4.19
CA ALA A 252 -10.09 -6.30 5.27
C ALA A 252 -8.84 -6.25 6.16
N TRP A 253 -8.84 -5.38 7.17
CA TRP A 253 -7.70 -5.22 8.05
C TRP A 253 -7.79 -6.10 9.29
N LYS A 254 -6.64 -6.62 9.68
CA LYS A 254 -6.49 -7.39 10.92
C LYS A 254 -6.15 -6.48 12.10
N GLY A 255 -5.42 -5.41 11.81
CA GLY A 255 -4.60 -4.75 12.81
C GLY A 255 -3.52 -5.68 13.35
N THR A 256 -2.70 -5.19 14.28
CA THR A 256 -1.72 -6.05 14.95
C THR A 256 -1.51 -5.60 16.38
N ASN A 257 -1.21 -6.57 17.23
CA ASN A 257 -0.70 -6.31 18.56
C ASN A 257 0.80 -6.02 18.47
N THR A 258 1.18 -4.75 18.54
CA THR A 258 2.59 -4.31 18.73
C THR A 258 2.84 -3.97 20.19
N THR A 259 4.11 -3.94 20.58
CA THR A 259 4.52 -3.47 21.92
C THR A 259 4.51 -1.94 22.05
N PHE A 260 4.18 -1.24 20.98
CA PHE A 260 4.09 0.22 20.88
C PHE A 260 2.73 0.63 20.32
N GLU A 261 2.30 1.85 20.59
CA GLU A 261 1.11 2.45 19.98
C GLU A 261 1.30 2.61 18.47
N ASN A 262 0.30 2.24 17.68
CA ASN A 262 0.39 2.27 16.22
C ASN A 262 -0.87 2.78 15.54
N MET A 263 -0.67 3.25 14.31
CA MET A 263 -1.73 3.64 13.38
C MET A 263 -1.79 2.67 12.19
N TYR A 264 -1.61 1.38 12.44
CA TYR A 264 -1.71 0.39 11.39
C TYR A 264 -3.14 0.30 10.88
N GLY A 265 -3.28 0.26 9.56
CA GLY A 265 -4.55 0.43 8.88
C GLY A 265 -4.36 0.70 7.40
N VAL A 266 -5.49 0.80 6.71
CA VAL A 266 -5.56 1.24 5.32
C VAL A 266 -6.26 2.60 5.24
N TYR A 267 -5.60 3.54 4.57
CA TYR A 267 -6.02 4.93 4.45
C TYR A 267 -6.12 5.31 2.97
N ILE A 268 -7.33 5.52 2.48
CA ILE A 268 -7.61 5.78 1.07
C ILE A 268 -8.03 7.25 0.94
N HIS A 269 -7.22 8.04 0.26
CA HIS A 269 -7.36 9.49 0.14
C HIS A 269 -7.50 9.95 -1.30
N ASP A 270 -8.36 10.94 -1.53
CA ASP A 270 -8.49 11.65 -2.81
C ASP A 270 -8.63 10.72 -4.02
N SER A 271 -9.30 9.58 -3.83
CA SER A 271 -9.32 8.46 -4.77
C SER A 271 -10.71 8.27 -5.37
N ALA A 272 -10.86 7.29 -6.25
CA ALA A 272 -12.16 6.90 -6.79
C ALA A 272 -12.33 5.38 -6.71
N VAL A 273 -13.52 4.95 -6.28
CA VAL A 273 -13.97 3.56 -6.38
C VAL A 273 -14.94 3.46 -7.54
N LEU A 274 -14.59 2.73 -8.59
CA LEU A 274 -15.41 2.59 -9.81
C LEU A 274 -15.55 1.12 -10.21
N PRO A 275 -16.64 0.73 -10.88
CA PRO A 275 -16.73 -0.58 -11.53
C PRO A 275 -15.69 -0.69 -12.64
N GLU A 276 -15.06 -1.87 -12.77
CA GLU A 276 -14.04 -2.13 -13.80
C GLU A 276 -14.60 -1.98 -15.21
N ASN A 277 -15.87 -2.35 -15.41
CA ASN A 277 -16.52 -2.34 -16.71
C ASN A 277 -18.04 -2.15 -16.58
N ALA A 278 -18.71 -1.99 -17.72
CA ALA A 278 -20.14 -1.75 -17.79
C ALA A 278 -21.00 -2.89 -17.19
N THR A 279 -20.54 -4.14 -17.29
CA THR A 279 -21.25 -5.28 -16.71
C THR A 279 -21.26 -5.19 -15.19
N VAL A 280 -20.11 -4.92 -14.57
CA VAL A 280 -20.04 -4.68 -13.12
C VAL A 280 -20.91 -3.48 -12.74
N ALA A 281 -20.85 -2.40 -13.53
CA ALA A 281 -21.62 -1.19 -13.28
C ALA A 281 -23.15 -1.42 -13.26
N GLU A 282 -23.64 -2.34 -14.09
CA GLU A 282 -25.06 -2.67 -14.17
C GLU A 282 -25.46 -3.71 -13.12
N GLU A 283 -24.68 -4.77 -12.96
CA GLU A 283 -25.05 -5.94 -12.19
C GLU A 283 -24.76 -5.81 -10.69
N GLN A 284 -23.89 -4.88 -10.27
CA GLN A 284 -23.38 -4.80 -8.89
C GLN A 284 -23.85 -3.57 -8.09
N VAL A 285 -24.82 -2.81 -8.62
CA VAL A 285 -25.38 -1.63 -7.94
C VAL A 285 -25.82 -1.97 -6.51
N GLY A 286 -25.28 -1.25 -5.53
CA GLY A 286 -25.59 -1.39 -4.10
C GLY A 286 -25.12 -2.69 -3.44
N GLN A 287 -24.19 -3.45 -4.02
CA GLN A 287 -23.76 -4.76 -3.52
C GLN A 287 -22.39 -4.74 -2.83
N CYS A 288 -21.45 -3.93 -3.29
CA CYS A 288 -20.07 -3.88 -2.80
C CYS A 288 -19.97 -3.21 -1.44
N ALA A 289 -19.12 -3.77 -0.55
CA ALA A 289 -18.81 -3.16 0.74
C ALA A 289 -17.46 -2.43 0.69
N LEU A 290 -17.37 -1.29 1.38
CA LEU A 290 -16.12 -0.57 1.62
C LEU A 290 -15.12 -1.43 2.41
N GLY A 291 -15.61 -2.25 3.33
CA GLY A 291 -14.76 -3.15 4.08
C GLY A 291 -15.49 -4.05 5.05
N ARG A 292 -14.73 -4.96 5.65
CA ARG A 292 -15.15 -5.83 6.74
C ARG A 292 -13.97 -6.14 7.67
N PRO A 293 -14.20 -6.27 8.99
CA PRO A 293 -13.10 -6.44 9.93
C PRO A 293 -12.53 -7.85 9.88
N TRP A 294 -11.34 -8.02 9.28
CA TRP A 294 -10.65 -9.32 9.37
C TRP A 294 -10.27 -9.64 10.82
N ASN A 295 -10.13 -8.63 11.69
CA ASN A 295 -10.12 -8.83 13.14
C ASN A 295 -10.60 -7.56 13.86
N ALA A 296 -10.73 -7.61 15.19
CA ALA A 296 -11.30 -6.52 15.99
C ALA A 296 -10.49 -5.22 15.99
N GLN A 297 -9.23 -5.26 15.58
CA GLN A 297 -8.37 -4.08 15.41
C GLN A 297 -8.37 -3.57 13.96
N ASP A 298 -9.38 -3.92 13.16
CA ASP A 298 -9.54 -3.38 11.81
C ASP A 298 -9.48 -1.85 11.84
N ARG A 299 -8.72 -1.29 10.91
CA ARG A 299 -8.65 0.14 10.69
C ARG A 299 -8.67 0.41 9.19
N SER A 300 -9.79 0.94 8.72
CA SER A 300 -10.02 1.30 7.33
C SER A 300 -10.65 2.68 7.24
N LEU A 301 -10.08 3.54 6.39
CA LEU A 301 -10.54 4.90 6.17
C LEU A 301 -10.68 5.19 4.67
N PHE A 302 -11.80 5.79 4.28
CA PHE A 302 -12.00 6.42 2.98
C PHE A 302 -12.22 7.92 3.17
N ALA A 303 -11.33 8.75 2.64
CA ALA A 303 -11.38 10.20 2.78
C ALA A 303 -11.33 10.89 1.41
N HIS A 304 -12.20 11.89 1.21
CA HIS A 304 -12.35 12.62 -0.07
C HIS A 304 -12.46 11.71 -1.29
N THR A 305 -13.07 10.55 -1.13
CA THR A 305 -13.09 9.50 -2.15
C THR A 305 -14.46 9.45 -2.84
N TYR A 306 -14.45 9.39 -4.17
CA TYR A 306 -15.65 9.17 -4.97
C TYR A 306 -16.09 7.71 -4.89
N LEU A 307 -17.35 7.47 -4.55
CA LEU A 307 -17.98 6.15 -4.44
C LEU A 307 -19.04 5.99 -5.52
N SER A 308 -18.81 5.06 -6.43
CA SER A 308 -19.75 4.66 -7.49
C SER A 308 -20.96 3.89 -6.93
N ALA A 309 -21.97 3.67 -7.77
CA ALA A 309 -23.30 3.21 -7.35
C ALA A 309 -23.30 1.77 -6.81
N GLU A 310 -22.21 1.03 -7.03
CA GLU A 310 -22.00 -0.34 -6.60
C GLU A 310 -21.82 -0.43 -5.08
N ILE A 311 -21.40 0.66 -4.42
CA ILE A 311 -21.26 0.66 -2.96
C ILE A 311 -22.63 0.58 -2.28
N ARG A 312 -22.79 -0.42 -1.43
CA ARG A 312 -24.00 -0.66 -0.65
C ARG A 312 -24.29 0.48 0.33
N ALA A 313 -25.57 0.66 0.63
CA ALA A 313 -26.04 1.74 1.50
C ALA A 313 -25.45 1.69 2.93
N SER A 314 -25.11 0.51 3.46
CA SER A 314 -24.47 0.37 4.78
C SER A 314 -22.98 0.73 4.78
N GLY A 315 -22.33 0.81 3.62
CA GLY A 315 -20.89 1.01 3.47
C GLY A 315 -20.11 -0.24 3.85
N TYR A 316 -20.07 -0.56 5.14
CA TYR A 316 -19.34 -1.69 5.70
C TYR A 316 -20.28 -2.88 5.97
N ILE A 317 -19.67 -4.06 6.17
CA ILE A 317 -20.37 -5.28 6.56
C ILE A 317 -19.63 -5.97 7.73
N PRO A 318 -20.34 -6.70 8.59
CA PRO A 318 -19.69 -7.51 9.61
C PRO A 318 -18.90 -8.65 8.99
N TRP A 319 -17.96 -9.21 9.76
CA TRP A 319 -17.34 -10.46 9.39
C TRP A 319 -18.33 -11.62 9.57
N GLU A 320 -18.49 -12.45 8.55
CA GLU A 320 -19.45 -13.55 8.60
C GLU A 320 -19.03 -14.62 9.63
N GLY A 321 -19.96 -15.02 10.49
CA GLY A 321 -19.74 -16.09 11.47
C GLY A 321 -18.89 -15.71 12.68
N ALA A 322 -18.50 -14.44 12.85
CA ALA A 322 -17.77 -13.98 14.04
C ALA A 322 -18.12 -12.52 14.39
N ASP A 323 -18.37 -12.26 15.67
CA ASP A 323 -18.51 -10.90 16.17
C ASP A 323 -17.13 -10.28 16.39
N ARG A 324 -16.74 -9.38 15.47
CA ARG A 324 -15.43 -8.73 15.44
C ARG A 324 -15.50 -7.22 15.59
N ILE A 325 -16.69 -6.63 15.57
CA ILE A 325 -16.85 -5.17 15.67
C ILE A 325 -16.90 -4.81 17.15
N ASN A 326 -15.92 -4.02 17.62
CA ASN A 326 -15.91 -3.50 18.98
C ASN A 326 -15.20 -2.14 19.06
N PHE A 327 -14.93 -1.65 20.28
CA PHE A 327 -14.31 -0.34 20.51
C PHE A 327 -12.92 -0.16 19.87
N ASN A 328 -12.22 -1.24 19.49
CA ASN A 328 -10.93 -1.18 18.80
C ASN A 328 -11.06 -1.11 17.28
N THR A 329 -12.26 -1.31 16.74
CA THR A 329 -12.54 -1.33 15.31
C THR A 329 -12.72 0.10 14.80
N THR A 330 -12.05 0.45 13.71
CA THR A 330 -12.19 1.72 13.01
C THR A 330 -12.58 1.44 11.57
N MET A 331 -13.83 1.67 11.21
CA MET A 331 -14.28 1.66 9.81
C MET A 331 -14.89 3.03 9.55
N ALA A 332 -14.18 3.87 8.80
CA ALA A 332 -14.43 5.30 8.78
C ALA A 332 -14.49 5.90 7.37
N GLU A 333 -15.32 6.93 7.21
CA GLU A 333 -15.44 7.75 6.02
C GLU A 333 -15.31 9.24 6.39
N TYR A 334 -14.55 10.01 5.62
CA TYR A 334 -14.47 11.46 5.77
C TYR A 334 -14.70 12.15 4.42
N LYS A 335 -15.81 12.90 4.32
CA LYS A 335 -16.16 13.63 3.08
C LYS A 335 -16.11 12.75 1.82
N THR A 336 -16.53 11.49 1.93
CA THR A 336 -16.81 10.63 0.76
C THR A 336 -18.05 11.16 0.04
N TYR A 337 -18.15 10.92 -1.27
CA TYR A 337 -19.20 11.48 -2.11
C TYR A 337 -19.47 10.58 -3.32
N GLY A 338 -20.52 10.88 -4.10
CA GLY A 338 -20.95 10.07 -5.23
C GLY A 338 -22.18 9.21 -4.93
N PRO A 339 -22.72 8.50 -5.93
CA PRO A 339 -23.97 7.74 -5.79
C PRO A 339 -23.91 6.59 -4.78
N GLY A 340 -22.72 6.07 -4.47
CA GLY A 340 -22.51 5.03 -3.46
C GLY A 340 -22.46 5.53 -2.01
N PHE A 341 -22.37 6.85 -1.81
CA PHE A 341 -22.44 7.44 -0.48
C PHE A 341 -23.90 7.62 -0.06
N ASN A 342 -24.31 6.94 1.01
CA ASN A 342 -25.67 7.02 1.55
C ASN A 342 -25.63 7.26 3.05
N PHE A 343 -25.76 8.51 3.48
CA PHE A 343 -25.69 8.90 4.88
C PHE A 343 -26.71 8.15 5.75
N THR A 344 -27.99 8.12 5.36
CA THR A 344 -29.03 7.41 6.11
C THR A 344 -28.72 5.92 6.23
N GLY A 345 -28.25 5.29 5.14
CA GLY A 345 -27.85 3.89 5.15
C GLY A 345 -26.69 3.59 6.09
N ARG A 346 -25.73 4.51 6.25
CA ARG A 346 -24.64 4.38 7.25
C ARG A 346 -25.16 4.45 8.68
N MET A 347 -26.10 5.36 8.95
CA MET A 347 -26.71 5.51 10.28
C MET A 347 -27.56 4.27 10.65
N ASP A 348 -28.37 3.79 9.71
CA ASP A 348 -29.28 2.67 9.93
C ASP A 348 -28.57 1.31 10.03
N ALA A 349 -27.33 1.22 9.54
CA ALA A 349 -26.55 -0.01 9.59
C ALA A 349 -26.24 -0.49 11.01
N GLY A 350 -26.35 0.39 12.02
CA GLY A 350 -26.16 0.02 13.43
C GLY A 350 -24.77 -0.54 13.74
N ILE A 351 -23.75 -0.13 12.98
CA ILE A 351 -22.36 -0.42 13.29
C ILE A 351 -21.97 0.50 14.45
N GLU A 352 -22.36 0.10 15.66
CA GLU A 352 -22.07 0.83 16.88
C GLU A 352 -20.60 0.61 17.28
N PHE A 353 -19.75 1.60 17.01
CA PHE A 353 -18.43 1.66 17.61
C PHE A 353 -18.61 2.10 19.05
N ASN A 354 -18.20 1.26 20.01
CA ASN A 354 -18.46 1.53 21.43
C ASN A 354 -17.83 2.88 21.87
N THR A 355 -18.72 3.73 22.36
CA THR A 355 -18.63 5.19 22.50
C THR A 355 -17.75 5.68 23.66
N THR A 356 -17.14 4.77 24.42
CA THR A 356 -16.39 5.14 25.64
C THR A 356 -14.87 5.15 25.46
N GLN A 357 -14.33 4.53 24.40
CA GLN A 357 -12.88 4.33 24.21
C GLN A 357 -12.39 4.36 22.75
N GLY A 358 -13.28 4.44 21.76
CA GLY A 358 -12.93 4.49 20.34
C GLY A 358 -12.88 5.92 19.76
N PRO A 359 -12.24 6.12 18.59
CA PRO A 359 -12.18 7.42 17.91
C PRO A 359 -13.48 7.81 17.19
N LEU A 360 -14.41 6.86 17.03
CA LEU A 360 -15.70 7.06 16.39
C LEU A 360 -16.79 7.17 17.45
N THR A 361 -17.62 8.20 17.34
CA THR A 361 -18.61 8.55 18.36
C THR A 361 -19.86 7.68 18.29
N GLU A 362 -20.42 7.39 17.10
CA GLU A 362 -21.62 6.51 16.94
C GLU A 362 -21.72 5.80 15.58
N HIS A 363 -21.02 6.27 14.54
CA HIS A 363 -21.21 5.87 13.15
C HIS A 363 -19.91 6.03 12.32
N PRO A 364 -19.80 5.47 11.10
CA PRO A 364 -18.53 5.51 10.35
C PRO A 364 -18.16 6.89 9.81
N ILE A 365 -19.06 7.89 9.83
CA ILE A 365 -18.76 9.21 9.27
C ILE A 365 -17.98 10.08 10.27
N LEU A 366 -16.77 10.50 9.91
CA LEU A 366 -15.95 11.40 10.70
C LEU A 366 -16.37 12.86 10.53
N THR A 367 -16.38 13.59 11.64
CA THR A 367 -16.29 15.06 11.65
C THR A 367 -14.89 15.52 11.27
N GLU A 368 -14.73 16.81 10.96
CA GLU A 368 -13.40 17.39 10.71
C GLU A 368 -12.49 17.31 11.94
N GLU A 369 -13.04 17.48 13.15
CA GLU A 369 -12.28 17.35 14.38
C GLU A 369 -11.79 15.91 14.58
N GLU A 370 -12.66 14.90 14.46
CA GLU A 370 -12.25 13.48 14.58
C GLU A 370 -11.26 13.09 13.48
N TYR A 371 -11.43 13.58 12.25
CA TYR A 371 -10.49 13.33 11.15
C TYR A 371 -9.09 13.89 11.43
N VAL A 372 -9.00 15.13 11.90
CA VAL A 372 -7.70 15.77 12.17
C VAL A 372 -7.07 15.23 13.46
N THR A 373 -7.81 15.21 14.55
CA THR A 373 -7.30 14.81 15.87
C THR A 373 -7.07 13.30 15.99
N GLY A 374 -7.80 12.49 15.23
CA GLY A 374 -7.59 11.05 15.10
C GLY A 374 -6.35 10.68 14.28
N GLY A 375 -5.60 11.64 13.75
CA GLY A 375 -4.36 11.38 13.00
C GLY A 375 -4.60 10.78 11.61
N TYR A 376 -5.79 10.98 11.04
CA TYR A 376 -6.17 10.43 9.75
C TYR A 376 -5.77 11.31 8.55
N SER A 377 -5.37 12.54 8.81
CA SER A 377 -5.19 13.58 7.79
C SER A 377 -3.80 13.71 7.18
N SER A 378 -2.79 13.00 7.69
CA SER A 378 -1.41 13.15 7.23
C SER A 378 -0.63 11.83 7.22
N LEU A 379 0.38 11.77 6.36
CA LEU A 379 1.29 10.62 6.24
C LEU A 379 2.13 10.44 7.51
N GLU A 380 2.52 11.56 8.12
CA GLU A 380 3.40 11.62 9.29
C GLU A 380 2.72 11.08 10.56
N THR A 381 1.40 11.16 10.65
CA THR A 381 0.64 10.64 11.79
C THR A 381 0.38 9.14 11.70
N VAL A 382 0.56 8.51 10.53
CA VAL A 382 0.27 7.08 10.33
C VAL A 382 1.51 6.23 10.10
N PHE A 383 2.53 6.76 9.42
CA PHE A 383 3.73 6.00 9.12
C PHE A 383 4.75 6.06 10.25
N GLN A 384 5.21 4.88 10.65
CA GLN A 384 6.14 4.68 11.75
C GLN A 384 7.38 3.91 11.30
N ASP A 385 8.50 4.14 11.98
CA ASP A 385 9.68 3.28 11.87
C ASP A 385 9.49 1.94 12.60
N GLU A 386 10.46 1.04 12.51
CA GLU A 386 10.41 -0.28 13.14
C GLU A 386 10.39 -0.26 14.68
N LYS A 387 10.57 0.92 15.29
CA LYS A 387 10.54 1.14 16.74
C LYS A 387 9.25 1.81 17.21
N GLY A 388 8.33 2.12 16.28
CA GLY A 388 7.07 2.80 16.58
C GLY A 388 7.15 4.33 16.56
N THR A 389 8.24 4.91 16.03
CA THR A 389 8.38 6.37 15.94
C THR A 389 7.61 6.90 14.71
N PHE A 390 6.58 7.72 14.94
CA PHE A 390 5.82 8.40 13.89
C PHE A 390 6.66 9.37 13.05
N GLY A 391 6.15 9.74 11.87
CA GLY A 391 6.79 10.67 10.95
C GLY A 391 7.77 10.03 9.96
N CYS A 392 7.87 8.69 9.93
CA CYS A 392 8.80 7.98 9.06
C CYS A 392 8.31 7.98 7.60
N THR A 393 8.55 9.08 6.90
CA THR A 393 8.01 9.34 5.55
C THR A 393 9.08 9.76 4.52
N SER A 394 10.37 9.74 4.89
CA SER A 394 11.46 10.17 4.00
C SER A 394 11.69 9.25 2.80
N TRP A 395 11.17 8.03 2.85
CA TRP A 395 11.18 7.06 1.74
C TRP A 395 10.06 7.32 0.71
N ILE A 396 9.12 8.22 1.00
CA ILE A 396 8.03 8.59 0.11
C ILE A 396 8.53 9.68 -0.86
N ASP A 397 8.36 9.44 -2.15
CA ASP A 397 8.49 10.47 -3.18
C ASP A 397 7.30 11.41 -3.11
N ARG A 398 7.57 12.65 -2.72
CA ARG A 398 6.55 13.71 -2.55
C ARG A 398 6.25 14.45 -3.85
N THR A 399 7.04 14.23 -4.89
CA THR A 399 6.89 14.91 -6.19
C THR A 399 6.98 13.92 -7.34
N PRO A 400 6.22 12.81 -7.34
CA PRO A 400 6.30 11.80 -8.38
C PRO A 400 5.76 12.30 -9.73
N TRP A 401 5.22 13.52 -9.85
CA TRP A 401 4.80 14.11 -11.13
C TRP A 401 5.87 14.98 -11.79
N LEU A 402 6.94 15.31 -11.06
CA LEU A 402 8.15 15.92 -11.60
C LEU A 402 9.06 14.83 -12.16
#